data_AF-A0A2U0TM63-F1
#
_entry.id   AF-A0A2U0TM63-F1
#
_cell.length_a   1.000
_cell.length_b   1.000
_cell.length_c   1.000
_cell.angle_alpha   90.00
_cell.angle_beta   90.00
_cell.angle_gamma   90.00
#
_symmetry.space_group_name_H-M   'P 1'
#
loop_
_entity.id
_entity.type
_entity.pdbx_description
1 polymer ?
#
loop_
_entity_poly.entity_id
_entity_poly.type
_entity_poly.pdbx_seq_one_letter_code
_entity_poly.pdbx_strand_id
1 'polypeptide(L)'
;MKTVVLSFFLSFSMLIGFAQEKTKQQIKEEKKLAKQKEVEALIDSKEYEFTGVMAYPHGGRSIDLTTNPNFLRFKKDSIHSEMPYFGRAYSGVAYGGGNGGLYFKGPIKDYSVTKGKKNYIIKAEVRDNSDNYSVTLTVYFEGGASLTIGSNNRDSINYRGSIEKIKVK
;
A
#
# COMPACT_ATOMS: atom_id res chain seq x y z
N MET A 1 -72.04 1.54 13.54
CA MET A 1 -70.96 1.28 12.57
C MET A 1 -70.32 2.59 12.12
N LYS A 2 -69.50 3.26 12.95
CA LYS A 2 -68.83 4.53 12.58
C LYS A 2 -67.39 4.68 13.13
N THR A 3 -66.86 3.66 13.79
CA THR A 3 -65.54 3.73 14.46
C THR A 3 -64.45 2.90 13.77
N VAL A 4 -64.77 2.13 12.73
CA VAL A 4 -63.79 1.24 12.06
C VAL A 4 -63.01 1.93 10.93
N VAL A 5 -63.49 3.07 10.43
CA VAL A 5 -62.86 3.76 9.28
C VAL A 5 -61.66 4.63 9.70
N LEU A 6 -61.53 4.97 10.99
CA LEU A 6 -60.46 5.85 11.48
C LEU A 6 -59.18 5.09 11.88
N SER A 7 -59.23 3.76 12.01
CA SER A 7 -58.07 2.95 12.38
C SER A 7 -57.25 2.43 11.20
N PHE A 8 -57.68 2.66 9.96
CA PHE A 8 -56.95 2.22 8.76
C PHE A 8 -56.04 3.30 8.15
N PHE A 9 -56.12 4.55 8.63
CA PHE A 9 -55.29 5.65 8.12
C PHE A 9 -53.96 5.81 8.87
N LEU A 10 -53.74 5.06 9.96
CA LEU A 10 -52.51 5.14 10.75
C LEU A 10 -51.47 4.06 10.40
N SER A 11 -51.81 3.11 9.52
CA SER A 11 -50.92 2.00 9.14
C SER A 11 -50.24 2.18 7.78
N PHE A 12 -50.51 3.26 7.05
CA PHE A 12 -49.93 3.49 5.71
C PHE A 12 -48.74 4.45 5.69
N SER A 13 -48.42 5.12 6.80
CA SER A 13 -47.29 6.07 6.88
C SER A 13 -45.92 5.42 7.16
N MET A 14 -45.86 4.09 7.35
CA MET A 14 -44.61 3.39 7.70
C MET A 14 -43.87 2.75 6.53
N LEU A 15 -44.34 2.93 5.28
CA LEU A 15 -43.71 2.30 4.10
C LEU A 15 -42.88 3.25 3.22
N ILE A 16 -42.78 4.55 3.54
CA ILE A 16 -41.87 5.47 2.83
C ILE A 16 -40.50 5.46 3.53
N GLY A 17 -39.91 4.27 3.65
CA GLY A 17 -38.66 4.04 4.39
C GLY A 17 -37.41 3.85 3.52
N PHE A 18 -37.52 3.76 2.20
CA PHE A 18 -36.39 3.35 1.35
C PHE A 18 -36.32 4.12 0.03
N ALA A 19 -36.02 5.42 0.08
CA ALA A 19 -35.52 6.14 -1.11
C ALA A 19 -34.81 7.47 -0.77
N GLN A 20 -34.26 7.66 0.44
CA GLN A 20 -33.46 8.85 0.69
C GLN A 20 -32.11 8.68 -0.03
N GLU A 21 -31.90 9.44 -1.11
CA GLU A 21 -30.59 9.54 -1.76
C GLU A 21 -29.53 9.90 -0.70
N LYS A 22 -28.48 9.09 -0.62
CA LYS A 22 -27.37 9.32 0.32
C LYS A 22 -26.78 10.69 0.07
N THR A 23 -26.49 11.42 1.14
CA THR A 23 -25.85 12.74 1.00
C THR A 23 -24.44 12.58 0.42
N LYS A 24 -23.92 13.63 -0.23
CA LYS A 24 -22.53 13.65 -0.76
C LYS A 24 -21.49 13.29 0.31
N GLN A 25 -21.75 13.67 1.57
CA GLN A 25 -20.87 13.35 2.71
C GLN A 25 -20.92 11.85 3.05
N GLN A 26 -22.11 11.26 3.16
CA GLN A 26 -22.27 9.83 3.41
C GLN A 26 -21.60 8.98 2.32
N ILE A 27 -21.77 9.35 1.05
CA ILE A 27 -21.13 8.67 -0.09
C ILE A 27 -19.59 8.74 0.03
N LYS A 28 -19.04 9.89 0.43
CA LYS A 28 -17.59 10.05 0.58
C LYS A 28 -17.05 9.17 1.71
N GLU A 29 -17.71 9.15 2.87
CA GLU A 29 -17.27 8.34 4.00
C GLU A 29 -17.40 6.83 3.72
N GLU A 30 -18.45 6.40 3.02
CA GLU A 30 -18.57 5.00 2.57
C GLU A 30 -17.46 4.60 1.60
N LYS A 31 -17.10 5.48 0.64
CA LYS A 31 -15.98 5.22 -0.29
C LYS A 31 -14.65 5.08 0.44
N LYS A 32 -14.36 5.96 1.41
CA LYS A 32 -13.15 5.85 2.23
C LYS A 32 -13.13 4.56 3.03
N LEU A 33 -14.25 4.20 3.66
CA LEU A 33 -14.35 2.97 4.43
C LEU A 33 -14.19 1.72 3.54
N ALA A 34 -14.79 1.73 2.35
CA ALA A 34 -14.62 0.67 1.37
C ALA A 34 -13.16 0.55 0.93
N LYS A 35 -12.48 1.68 0.64
CA LYS A 35 -11.06 1.68 0.26
C LYS A 35 -10.16 1.20 1.39
N GLN A 36 -10.45 1.60 2.62
CA GLN A 36 -9.74 1.13 3.80
C GLN A 36 -9.84 -0.39 3.95
N LYS A 37 -11.04 -0.97 3.77
CA LYS A 37 -11.25 -2.42 3.85
C LYS A 37 -10.52 -3.16 2.73
N GLU A 38 -10.48 -2.61 1.52
CA GLU A 38 -9.71 -3.16 0.41
C GLU A 38 -8.21 -3.18 0.73
N VAL A 39 -7.67 -2.08 1.26
CA VAL A 39 -6.27 -1.98 1.69
C VAL A 39 -5.95 -2.96 2.82
N GLU A 40 -6.83 -3.08 3.81
CA GLU A 40 -6.67 -4.02 4.92
C GLU A 40 -6.64 -5.47 4.41
N ALA A 41 -7.55 -5.83 3.51
CA ALA A 41 -7.57 -7.16 2.88
C ALA A 41 -6.29 -7.46 2.06
N LEU A 42 -5.74 -6.47 1.35
CA LEU A 42 -4.46 -6.63 0.66
C LEU A 42 -3.33 -6.92 1.65
N ILE A 43 -3.22 -6.13 2.72
CA ILE A 43 -2.17 -6.29 3.74
C ILE A 43 -2.29 -7.65 4.43
N ASP A 44 -3.50 -8.04 4.83
CA ASP A 44 -3.78 -9.31 5.50
C ASP A 44 -3.45 -10.51 4.61
N SER A 45 -3.71 -10.42 3.31
CA SER A 45 -3.37 -11.48 2.35
C SER A 45 -1.85 -11.64 2.16
N LYS A 46 -1.06 -10.59 2.45
CA LYS A 46 0.36 -10.49 2.09
C LYS A 46 0.63 -10.75 0.60
N GLU A 47 -0.36 -10.47 -0.25
CA GLU A 47 -0.29 -10.61 -1.69
C GLU A 47 -0.65 -9.29 -2.38
N TYR A 48 0.34 -8.40 -2.45
CA TYR A 48 0.17 -7.08 -3.04
C TYR A 48 1.49 -6.57 -3.62
N GLU A 49 1.39 -5.56 -4.46
CA GLU A 49 2.51 -4.91 -5.11
C GLU A 49 2.47 -3.42 -4.80
N PHE A 50 3.61 -2.88 -4.39
CA PHE A 50 3.85 -1.44 -4.38
C PHE A 50 4.44 -1.01 -5.72
N THR A 51 3.91 0.05 -6.32
CA THR A 51 4.48 0.71 -7.50
C THR A 51 4.84 2.15 -7.14
N GLY A 52 6.08 2.54 -7.36
CA GLY A 52 6.59 3.88 -7.11
C GLY A 52 6.31 4.83 -8.27
N VAL A 53 5.93 6.06 -7.94
CA VAL A 53 5.79 7.19 -8.88
C VAL A 53 6.89 8.23 -8.70
N MET A 54 7.56 8.27 -7.54
CA MET A 54 8.64 9.22 -7.24
C MET A 54 9.65 8.57 -6.29
N ALA A 55 10.94 8.78 -6.54
CA ALA A 55 12.04 8.42 -5.65
C ALA A 55 12.64 9.66 -4.99
N TYR A 56 13.08 9.50 -3.75
CA TYR A 56 13.72 10.53 -2.93
C TYR A 56 15.01 9.94 -2.32
N PRO A 57 16.14 10.02 -3.05
CA PRO A 57 17.43 9.60 -2.53
C PRO A 57 17.90 10.53 -1.42
N HIS A 58 18.67 9.98 -0.48
CA HIS A 58 19.24 10.78 0.58
C HIS A 58 20.22 11.83 0.02
N GLY A 59 19.94 13.12 0.27
CA GLY A 59 20.76 14.24 -0.20
C GLY A 59 20.68 14.55 -1.71
N GLY A 60 19.75 13.93 -2.45
CA GLY A 60 19.55 14.13 -3.88
C GLY A 60 18.26 14.86 -4.23
N ARG A 61 18.12 15.18 -5.53
CA ARG A 61 16.84 15.64 -6.09
C ARG A 61 15.84 14.47 -6.18
N SER A 62 14.55 14.76 -6.17
CA SER A 62 13.53 13.74 -6.46
C SER A 62 13.60 13.28 -7.92
N ILE A 63 13.30 12.01 -8.17
CA ILE A 63 13.28 11.40 -9.51
C ILE A 63 11.89 10.84 -9.80
N ASP A 64 11.31 11.26 -10.92
CA ASP A 64 10.04 10.73 -11.42
C ASP A 64 10.22 9.29 -11.93
N LEU A 65 9.33 8.39 -11.48
CA LEU A 65 9.35 6.97 -11.84
C LEU A 65 8.16 6.54 -12.71
N THR A 66 7.27 7.46 -13.08
CA THR A 66 6.00 7.15 -13.77
C THR A 66 6.18 6.42 -15.09
N THR A 67 7.30 6.67 -15.79
CA THR A 67 7.64 6.03 -17.07
C THR A 67 8.53 4.79 -16.92
N ASN A 68 9.01 4.51 -15.71
CA ASN A 68 9.96 3.45 -15.43
C ASN A 68 9.27 2.33 -14.65
N PRO A 69 9.07 1.14 -15.26
CA PRO A 69 8.52 -0.01 -14.54
C PRO A 69 9.35 -0.31 -13.29
N ASN A 70 8.69 -0.33 -12.13
CA ASN A 70 9.31 -0.59 -10.85
C ASN A 70 8.28 -1.22 -9.92
N PHE A 71 8.71 -2.12 -9.03
CA PHE A 71 7.81 -2.67 -8.04
C PHE A 71 8.54 -3.22 -6.81
N LEU A 72 7.78 -3.30 -5.71
CA LEU A 72 8.09 -4.15 -4.56
C LEU A 72 6.88 -5.05 -4.29
N ARG A 73 7.03 -6.35 -4.50
CA ARG A 73 5.95 -7.33 -4.44
C ARG A 73 6.08 -8.19 -3.19
N PHE A 74 5.04 -8.21 -2.39
CA PHE A 74 4.85 -9.17 -1.29
C PHE A 74 4.07 -10.36 -1.83
N LYS A 75 4.62 -11.56 -1.69
CA LYS A 75 3.96 -12.82 -2.08
C LYS A 75 4.06 -13.80 -0.93
N LYS A 76 3.11 -13.72 0.00
CA LYS A 76 3.00 -14.50 1.24
C LYS A 76 4.24 -14.37 2.13
N ASP A 77 5.22 -15.25 1.91
CA ASP A 77 6.43 -15.45 2.69
C ASP A 77 7.68 -14.90 2.01
N SER A 78 7.54 -14.29 0.83
CA SER A 78 8.64 -13.71 0.07
C SER A 78 8.38 -12.27 -0.37
N ILE A 79 9.46 -11.52 -0.56
CA ILE A 79 9.46 -10.20 -1.18
C ILE A 79 10.33 -10.25 -2.43
N HIS A 80 9.88 -9.60 -3.50
CA HIS A 80 10.63 -9.36 -4.74
C HIS A 80 10.63 -7.87 -5.02
N SER A 81 11.81 -7.28 -5.12
CA SER A 81 12.02 -5.86 -5.46
C SER A 81 12.67 -5.71 -6.83
N GLU A 82 12.13 -4.80 -7.64
CA GLU A 82 12.75 -4.24 -8.84
C GLU A 82 12.75 -2.70 -8.76
N MET A 83 13.06 -2.18 -7.57
CA MET A 83 13.07 -0.74 -7.32
C MET A 83 14.37 -0.10 -7.83
N PRO A 84 14.30 1.02 -8.59
CA PRO A 84 15.49 1.73 -9.06
C PRO A 84 16.17 2.48 -7.91
N TYR A 85 17.49 2.63 -7.96
CA TYR A 85 18.27 3.28 -6.89
C TYR A 85 19.11 4.42 -7.44
N PHE A 86 19.14 5.53 -6.71
CA PHE A 86 19.81 6.77 -7.14
C PHE A 86 20.63 7.40 -6.00
N GLY A 87 21.35 6.58 -5.24
CA GLY A 87 22.16 7.00 -4.09
C GLY A 87 23.63 6.59 -4.19
N ARG A 88 24.34 6.71 -3.07
CA ARG A 88 25.74 6.31 -2.94
C ARG A 88 25.82 4.85 -2.51
N ALA A 89 26.66 4.08 -3.21
CA ALA A 89 27.07 2.75 -2.77
C ALA A 89 28.39 2.84 -1.99
N TYR A 90 28.51 2.07 -0.92
CA TYR A 90 29.73 1.97 -0.12
C TYR A 90 30.64 0.85 -0.63
N SER A 91 31.90 0.85 -0.18
CA SER A 91 32.97 -0.06 -0.61
C SER A 91 32.56 -1.54 -0.54
N GLY A 92 32.72 -2.28 -1.64
CA GLY A 92 32.36 -3.70 -1.74
C GLY A 92 31.31 -4.03 -2.80
N VAL A 93 30.60 -3.02 -3.32
CA VAL A 93 29.77 -3.18 -4.52
C VAL A 93 30.67 -3.23 -5.74
N ALA A 94 30.79 -4.39 -6.39
CA ALA A 94 31.62 -4.55 -7.58
C ALA A 94 31.27 -3.47 -8.62
N TYR A 95 32.27 -2.65 -8.98
CA TYR A 95 32.22 -1.76 -10.14
C TYR A 95 31.95 -2.62 -11.37
N GLY A 96 30.70 -2.67 -11.85
CA GLY A 96 30.37 -3.31 -13.13
C GLY A 96 29.46 -4.54 -13.09
N GLY A 97 28.76 -4.83 -11.99
CA GLY A 97 27.79 -5.93 -11.94
C GLY A 97 26.34 -5.48 -12.16
N GLY A 98 25.98 -5.13 -13.40
CA GLY A 98 24.62 -5.10 -13.96
C GLY A 98 23.45 -4.69 -13.06
N ASN A 99 22.95 -3.47 -13.31
CA ASN A 99 21.70 -2.90 -12.79
C ASN A 99 21.82 -2.32 -11.37
N GLY A 100 22.32 -1.09 -11.25
CA GLY A 100 22.50 -0.36 -9.99
C GLY A 100 21.24 -0.05 -9.17
N GLY A 101 20.14 -0.78 -9.35
CA GLY A 101 18.91 -0.73 -8.56
C GLY A 101 18.92 -1.67 -7.35
N LEU A 102 17.83 -1.67 -6.58
CA LEU A 102 17.59 -2.55 -5.44
C LEU A 102 16.82 -3.79 -5.90
N TYR A 103 17.52 -4.63 -6.66
CA TYR A 103 16.99 -5.89 -7.17
C TYR A 103 17.28 -7.01 -6.19
N PHE A 104 16.25 -7.49 -5.51
CA PHE A 104 16.40 -8.58 -4.55
C PHE A 104 15.13 -9.41 -4.49
N LYS A 105 15.29 -10.70 -4.21
CA LYS A 105 14.19 -11.62 -3.99
C LYS A 105 14.56 -12.61 -2.89
N GLY A 106 13.75 -12.70 -1.86
CA GLY A 106 14.05 -13.59 -0.75
C GLY A 106 12.90 -13.80 0.21
N PRO A 107 13.07 -14.72 1.17
CA PRO A 107 12.10 -14.95 2.23
C PRO A 107 12.05 -13.74 3.17
N ILE A 108 10.85 -13.46 3.68
CA ILE A 108 10.61 -12.41 4.66
C ILE A 108 11.13 -12.86 6.03
N LYS A 109 11.84 -11.96 6.71
CA LYS A 109 12.24 -12.06 8.11
C LYS A 109 11.69 -10.86 8.89
N ASP A 110 11.50 -11.05 10.20
CA ASP A 110 11.09 -10.00 11.15
C ASP A 110 9.88 -9.16 10.69
N TYR A 111 8.88 -9.86 10.14
CA TYR A 111 7.67 -9.24 9.62
C TYR A 111 6.78 -8.71 10.75
N SER A 112 6.36 -7.45 10.64
CA SER A 112 5.35 -6.87 11.52
C SER A 112 4.43 -5.90 10.78
N VAL A 113 3.19 -5.81 11.26
CA VAL A 113 2.20 -4.82 10.80
C VAL A 113 1.70 -4.06 12.02
N THR A 114 1.72 -2.74 11.96
CA THR A 114 1.16 -1.87 13.00
C THR A 114 0.13 -0.93 12.39
N LYS A 115 -1.07 -0.90 12.94
CA LYS A 115 -2.14 0.03 12.52
C LYS A 115 -1.97 1.37 13.22
N GLY A 116 -1.79 2.43 12.45
CA GLY A 116 -1.82 3.81 12.91
C GLY A 116 -3.21 4.43 12.78
N LYS A 117 -3.31 5.75 13.00
CA LYS A 117 -4.59 6.48 12.92
C LYS A 117 -5.20 6.51 11.51
N LYS A 118 -4.36 6.53 10.47
CA LYS A 118 -4.76 6.69 9.06
C LYS A 118 -3.94 5.82 8.09
N ASN A 119 -3.16 4.90 8.63
CA ASN A 119 -2.22 4.09 7.87
C ASN A 119 -1.94 2.75 8.56
N TYR A 120 -1.27 1.89 7.82
CA TYR A 120 -0.62 0.68 8.28
C TYR A 120 0.88 0.83 8.04
N ILE A 121 1.70 0.40 8.98
CA ILE A 121 3.16 0.38 8.86
C ILE A 121 3.56 -1.09 8.82
N ILE A 122 4.10 -1.53 7.69
CA ILE A 122 4.63 -2.87 7.47
C ILE A 122 6.15 -2.78 7.53
N LYS A 123 6.77 -3.61 8.37
CA LYS A 123 8.22 -3.77 8.43
C LYS A 123 8.59 -5.20 8.09
N ALA A 124 9.68 -5.37 7.34
CA ALA A 124 10.22 -6.66 6.95
C ALA A 124 11.72 -6.56 6.69
N GLU A 125 12.42 -7.67 6.87
CA GLU A 125 13.80 -7.85 6.42
C GLU A 125 13.86 -8.90 5.32
N VAL A 126 14.78 -8.72 4.38
CA VAL A 126 15.05 -9.69 3.31
C VAL A 126 16.56 -9.84 3.19
N ARG A 127 17.04 -11.08 3.33
CA ARG A 127 18.45 -11.39 3.09
C ARG A 127 18.63 -11.90 1.66
N ASP A 128 19.55 -11.28 0.96
CA ASP A 128 20.09 -11.77 -0.30
C ASP A 128 21.56 -12.16 -0.09
N ASN A 129 22.14 -12.95 -1.00
CA ASN A 129 23.49 -13.47 -0.86
C ASN A 129 24.56 -12.37 -0.69
N SER A 130 24.30 -11.17 -1.21
CA SER A 130 25.23 -10.03 -1.19
C SER A 130 24.84 -8.88 -0.26
N ASP A 131 23.63 -8.87 0.32
CA ASP A 131 23.14 -7.72 1.09
C ASP A 131 21.97 -8.09 2.02
N ASN A 132 21.72 -7.25 3.02
CA ASN A 132 20.54 -7.33 3.87
C ASN A 132 19.69 -6.08 3.66
N TYR A 133 18.43 -6.28 3.27
CA TYR A 133 17.49 -5.20 3.01
C TYR A 133 16.50 -5.06 4.16
N SER A 134 16.37 -3.84 4.67
CA SER A 134 15.26 -3.46 5.55
C SER A 134 14.19 -2.75 4.74
N VAL A 135 12.94 -3.20 4.89
CA VAL A 135 11.78 -2.68 4.17
C VAL A 135 10.82 -2.08 5.18
N THR A 136 10.50 -0.79 5.04
CA THR A 136 9.43 -0.13 5.77
C THR A 136 8.42 0.44 4.78
N LEU A 137 7.23 -0.14 4.73
CA LEU A 137 6.14 0.29 3.87
C LEU A 137 5.02 0.89 4.71
N THR A 138 4.76 2.18 4.53
CA THR A 138 3.62 2.88 5.13
C THR A 138 2.49 2.97 4.10
N VAL A 139 1.37 2.31 4.36
CA VAL A 139 0.19 2.29 3.48
C VAL A 139 -0.93 3.10 4.12
N TYR A 140 -1.39 4.15 3.45
CA TYR A 140 -2.52 4.95 3.91
C TYR A 140 -3.85 4.25 3.57
N PHE A 141 -4.91 4.56 4.32
CA PHE A 141 -6.23 3.94 4.12
C PHE A 141 -6.83 4.17 2.73
N GLU A 142 -6.36 5.18 2.00
CA GLU A 142 -6.77 5.50 0.63
C GLU A 142 -5.98 4.70 -0.44
N GLY A 143 -4.99 3.89 -0.04
CA GLY A 143 -4.16 3.04 -0.93
C GLY A 143 -2.85 3.66 -1.39
N GLY A 144 -2.68 4.98 -1.22
CA GLY A 144 -1.36 5.61 -1.36
C GLY A 144 -0.36 5.05 -0.35
N ALA A 145 0.92 5.05 -0.68
CA ALA A 145 1.96 4.46 0.15
C ALA A 145 3.30 5.19 0.04
N SER A 146 4.10 5.05 1.10
CA SER A 146 5.50 5.45 1.15
C SER A 146 6.35 4.23 1.48
N LEU A 147 7.39 3.99 0.71
CA LEU A 147 8.30 2.86 0.88
C LEU A 147 9.70 3.39 1.20
N THR A 148 10.31 2.88 2.27
CA THR A 148 11.72 3.07 2.58
C THR A 148 12.42 1.74 2.45
N ILE A 149 13.51 1.70 1.68
CA ILE A 149 14.40 0.54 1.62
C ILE A 149 15.77 0.97 2.15
N GLY A 150 16.24 0.27 3.18
CA GLY A 150 17.61 0.32 3.68
C GLY A 150 18.42 -0.88 3.18
N SER A 151 19.73 -0.70 3.11
CA SER A 151 20.72 -1.71 2.76
C SER A 151 21.95 -1.52 3.66
N ASN A 152 22.73 -2.57 3.89
CA ASN A 152 23.98 -2.43 4.64
C ASN A 152 25.09 -1.80 3.79
N ASN A 153 24.99 -1.90 2.47
CA ASN A 153 26.02 -1.49 1.52
C ASN A 153 25.65 -0.19 0.78
N ARG A 154 24.47 0.39 1.05
CA ARG A 154 23.94 1.57 0.33
C ARG A 154 23.15 2.46 1.29
N ASP A 155 23.17 3.76 1.02
CA ASP A 155 22.28 4.71 1.72
C ASP A 155 20.81 4.35 1.49
N SER A 156 19.99 4.52 2.52
CA SER A 156 18.54 4.31 2.41
C SER A 156 17.91 5.25 1.38
N ILE A 157 16.83 4.79 0.75
CA ILE A 157 16.06 5.56 -0.22
C ILE A 157 14.57 5.46 0.07
N ASN A 158 13.86 6.57 -0.16
CA ASN A 158 12.42 6.65 0.02
C ASN A 158 11.73 6.73 -1.34
N TYR A 159 10.54 6.15 -1.44
CA TYR A 159 9.67 6.19 -2.60
C TYR A 159 8.26 6.56 -2.20
N ARG A 160 7.57 7.28 -3.07
CA ARG A 160 6.12 7.51 -2.98
C ARG A 160 5.44 6.72 -4.09
N GLY A 161 4.29 6.14 -3.78
CA GLY A 161 3.55 5.29 -4.70
C GLY A 161 2.18 4.88 -4.16
N SER A 162 1.72 3.73 -4.59
CA SER A 162 0.49 3.09 -4.12
C SER A 162 0.65 1.57 -4.09
N ILE A 163 -0.21 0.89 -3.34
CA ILE A 163 -0.31 -0.57 -3.40
C ILE A 163 -1.50 -1.00 -4.26
N GLU A 164 -1.33 -2.11 -4.97
CA GLU A 164 -2.36 -2.75 -5.77
C GLU A 164 -2.31 -4.27 -5.60
N LYS A 165 -3.39 -4.94 -5.99
CA LYS A 165 -3.39 -6.40 -6.13
C LYS A 165 -2.39 -6.81 -7.21
N ILE A 166 -1.65 -7.88 -6.96
CA ILE A 166 -0.75 -8.46 -7.97
C ILE A 166 -1.59 -8.89 -9.19
N LYS A 167 -1.26 -8.34 -10.35
CA LYS A 167 -1.88 -8.77 -11.62
C LYS A 167 -1.30 -10.13 -11.98
N VAL A 168 -2.14 -11.16 -11.97
CA VAL A 168 -1.79 -12.47 -12.56
C VAL A 168 -1.76 -12.24 -14.08
N LYS A 169 -0.58 -12.35 -14.67
CA LYS A 169 -0.45 -12.42 -16.14
C LYS A 169 -0.91 -13.78 -16.63
#